data_AF-A0A7Y9EAS2-F1
#
_entry.id   AF-A0A7Y9EAS2-F1
#
_cell.length_a   1.000
_cell.length_b   1.000
_cell.length_c   1.000
_cell.angle_alpha   90.00
_cell.angle_beta   90.00
_cell.angle_gamma   90.00
#
_symmetry.space_group_name_H-M   'P 1'
#
loop_
_entity.id
_entity.type
_entity.pdbx_description
1 polymer ?
#
loop_
_entity_poly.entity_id
_entity_poly.type
_entity_poly.pdbx_seq_one_letter_code
_entity_poly.pdbx_strand_id
1 'polypeptide(L)'
;MGWIEPKNLHAEVSTSSITSHLDRLAQEVVREGWKAEPRYDGPLPLVRVFDPVVPGFGESVTLAPGSTSDTWWYRSSTGEDLAPHTDPARAAGRITRILTPYVAAALAARARRPVGDGVALPVPPPDPGTHHTETIAYLHARFGVLCWWGTHTKEWWALIPCAAQWRLVNAPASETLAQAILDVHAHS
;
A
#
# COMPACT_ATOMS: atom_id res chain seq x y z
N MET A 1 -7.78 -8.54 36.70
CA MET A 1 -7.41 -9.32 35.50
C MET A 1 -6.30 -8.55 34.80
N GLY A 2 -5.04 -8.91 35.09
CA GLY A 2 -3.86 -8.19 34.60
C GLY A 2 -3.69 -8.43 33.10
N TRP A 3 -3.55 -7.34 32.36
CA TRP A 3 -3.13 -7.36 30.97
C TRP A 3 -1.76 -8.04 30.91
N ILE A 4 -1.71 -9.19 30.24
CA ILE A 4 -0.45 -9.84 29.90
C ILE A 4 0.10 -9.03 28.75
N GLU A 5 1.02 -8.12 29.08
CA GLU A 5 1.94 -7.49 28.16
C GLU A 5 2.49 -8.59 27.22
N PRO A 6 2.28 -8.50 25.90
CA PRO A 6 2.89 -9.45 24.99
C PRO A 6 4.39 -9.31 25.17
N LYS A 7 4.99 -10.37 25.72
CA LYS A 7 6.41 -10.49 25.98
C LYS A 7 7.19 -9.95 24.77
N ASN A 8 7.89 -8.86 25.00
CA ASN A 8 9.02 -8.37 24.21
C ASN A 8 10.11 -9.44 24.19
N LEU A 9 9.87 -10.53 23.47
CA LEU A 9 10.82 -11.59 23.16
C LEU A 9 10.91 -11.59 21.64
N HIS A 10 11.78 -10.74 21.08
CA HIS A 10 12.59 -10.97 19.86
C HIS A 10 13.46 -9.72 19.61
N ALA A 11 14.17 -9.32 20.66
CA ALA A 11 15.36 -8.51 20.52
C ALA A 11 16.46 -9.39 19.92
N GLU A 12 16.60 -9.43 18.59
CA GLU A 12 17.86 -9.78 17.91
C GLU A 12 17.86 -9.58 16.38
N VAL A 13 16.86 -8.88 15.81
CA VAL A 13 17.05 -8.21 14.52
C VAL A 13 16.91 -6.71 14.79
N SER A 14 18.04 -6.06 15.10
CA SER A 14 18.10 -4.60 15.14
C SER A 14 17.49 -4.05 13.85
N THR A 15 16.79 -2.91 13.90
CA THR A 15 16.24 -2.26 12.70
C THR A 15 17.30 -2.10 11.59
N SER A 16 18.56 -1.87 11.97
CA SER A 16 19.73 -1.86 11.08
C SER A 16 19.97 -3.17 10.33
N SER A 17 19.68 -4.33 10.93
CA SER A 17 19.76 -5.65 10.29
C SER A 17 18.59 -5.86 9.31
N ILE A 18 17.37 -5.46 9.69
CA ILE A 18 16.20 -5.48 8.80
C ILE A 18 16.46 -4.65 7.53
N THR A 19 16.88 -3.40 7.69
CA THR A 19 17.15 -2.51 6.54
C THR A 19 18.30 -3.05 5.70
N SER A 20 19.35 -3.61 6.30
CA SER A 20 20.45 -4.25 5.56
C SER A 20 20.00 -5.42 4.69
N HIS A 21 19.07 -6.26 5.18
CA HIS A 21 18.50 -7.34 4.38
C HIS A 21 17.61 -6.80 3.25
N LEU A 22 16.81 -5.79 3.53
CA LEU A 22 16.01 -5.11 2.53
C LEU A 22 16.85 -4.41 1.45
N ASP A 23 18.00 -3.83 1.80
CA ASP A 23 18.96 -3.26 0.86
C ASP A 23 19.56 -4.32 -0.06
N ARG A 24 19.91 -5.50 0.48
CA ARG A 24 20.38 -6.64 -0.33
C ARG A 24 19.31 -7.11 -1.31
N LEU A 25 18.07 -7.20 -0.86
CA LEU A 25 16.95 -7.48 -1.77
C LEU A 25 16.86 -6.41 -2.86
N ALA A 26 16.87 -5.12 -2.49
CA ALA A 26 16.77 -4.01 -3.43
C ALA A 26 17.83 -4.09 -4.54
N GLN A 27 19.07 -4.43 -4.20
CA GLN A 27 20.15 -4.65 -5.16
C GLN A 27 19.82 -5.79 -6.15
N GLU A 28 19.33 -6.92 -5.65
CA GLU A 28 18.95 -8.05 -6.49
C GLU A 28 17.77 -7.71 -7.41
N VAL A 29 16.78 -6.97 -6.93
CA VAL A 29 15.65 -6.60 -7.79
C VAL A 29 16.05 -5.60 -8.88
N VAL A 30 16.99 -4.69 -8.57
CA VAL A 30 17.58 -3.79 -9.57
C VAL A 30 18.37 -4.57 -10.62
N ARG A 31 19.08 -5.63 -10.22
CA ARG A 31 19.78 -6.54 -11.15
C ARG A 31 18.81 -7.26 -12.10
N GLU A 32 17.60 -7.56 -11.64
CA GLU A 32 16.51 -8.12 -12.46
C GLU A 32 15.78 -7.06 -13.32
N GLY A 33 16.21 -5.79 -13.30
CA GLY A 33 15.68 -4.71 -14.14
C GLY A 33 14.52 -3.92 -13.54
N TRP A 34 14.18 -4.15 -12.28
CA TRP A 34 13.12 -3.42 -11.59
C TRP A 34 13.66 -2.19 -10.87
N LYS A 35 12.79 -1.20 -10.63
CA LYS A 35 13.11 -0.11 -9.71
C LYS A 35 12.78 -0.54 -8.28
N ALA A 36 13.71 -0.29 -7.36
CA ALA A 36 13.51 -0.48 -5.93
C ALA A 36 13.55 0.88 -5.21
N GLU A 37 12.53 1.13 -4.38
CA GLU A 37 12.42 2.32 -3.52
C GLU A 37 12.32 1.89 -2.06
N PRO A 38 13.41 2.00 -1.29
CA PRO A 38 13.40 1.79 0.15
C PRO A 38 12.46 2.77 0.85
N ARG A 39 11.71 2.27 1.85
CA ARG A 39 10.85 3.08 2.73
C ARG A 39 11.04 2.60 4.16
N TYR A 40 11.88 3.29 4.91
CA TYR A 40 12.29 2.89 6.27
C TYR A 40 11.72 3.78 7.37
N ASP A 41 11.17 4.94 7.02
CA ASP A 41 10.68 5.94 7.98
C ASP A 41 9.31 5.57 8.59
N GLY A 42 8.74 4.42 8.22
CA GLY A 42 7.45 3.93 8.69
C GLY A 42 7.56 2.88 9.82
N PRO A 43 6.42 2.49 10.44
CA PRO A 43 6.41 1.49 11.50
C PRO A 43 6.88 0.10 11.04
N LEU A 44 6.86 -0.16 9.73
CA LEU A 44 7.34 -1.37 9.08
C LEU A 44 8.29 -0.98 7.94
N PRO A 45 9.61 -1.17 8.11
CA PRO A 45 10.57 -1.00 7.02
C PRO A 45 10.23 -1.91 5.83
N LEU A 46 10.20 -1.35 4.63
CA LEU A 46 9.87 -2.08 3.41
C LEU A 46 10.65 -1.57 2.20
N VAL A 47 10.62 -2.35 1.12
CA VAL A 47 11.08 -1.94 -0.21
C VAL A 47 9.92 -2.02 -1.18
N ARG A 48 9.65 -0.93 -1.89
CA ARG A 48 8.70 -0.91 -2.99
C ARG A 48 9.41 -1.24 -4.30
N VAL A 49 8.94 -2.28 -4.97
CA VAL A 49 9.46 -2.78 -6.25
C VAL A 49 8.46 -2.49 -7.35
N PHE A 50 8.90 -1.94 -8.49
CA PHE A 50 8.01 -1.69 -9.63
C PHE A 50 8.78 -1.49 -10.93
N ASP A 51 8.06 -1.57 -12.05
CA ASP A 51 8.61 -1.23 -13.37
C ASP A 51 8.54 0.30 -13.57
N PRO A 52 9.66 0.98 -13.91
CA PRO A 52 9.68 2.43 -14.05
C PRO A 52 8.77 2.98 -15.16
N VAL A 53 8.42 2.16 -16.16
CA VAL A 53 7.48 2.51 -17.25
C VAL A 53 6.03 2.40 -16.77
N VAL A 54 5.76 1.60 -15.74
CA VAL A 54 4.44 1.40 -15.14
C VAL A 54 4.50 1.61 -13.60
N PRO A 55 4.81 2.82 -13.11
CA PRO A 55 5.11 3.04 -11.69
C PRO A 55 3.92 2.84 -10.75
N GLY A 56 2.70 2.81 -11.31
CA GLY A 56 1.46 2.52 -10.57
C GLY A 56 1.29 1.05 -10.20
N PHE A 57 2.05 0.13 -10.79
CA PHE A 57 1.95 -1.30 -10.53
C PHE A 57 3.27 -1.84 -9.97
N GLY A 58 3.21 -2.60 -8.87
CA GLY A 58 4.41 -3.08 -8.19
C GLY A 58 4.09 -3.92 -6.96
N GLU A 59 5.13 -4.24 -6.20
CA GLU A 59 5.10 -5.04 -4.98
C GLU A 59 5.69 -4.25 -3.81
N SER A 60 5.19 -4.47 -2.60
CA SER A 60 5.80 -3.95 -1.37
C SER A 60 6.27 -5.11 -0.54
N VAL A 61 7.58 -5.18 -0.30
CA VAL A 61 8.22 -6.31 0.37
C VAL A 61 8.71 -5.90 1.75
N THR A 62 8.33 -6.67 2.76
CA THR A 62 8.78 -6.52 4.15
C THR A 62 9.66 -7.70 4.54
N LEU A 63 10.35 -7.58 5.68
CA LEU A 63 10.96 -8.72 6.34
C LEU A 63 10.07 -9.13 7.52
N ALA A 64 9.67 -10.40 7.57
CA ALA A 64 8.76 -10.90 8.59
C ALA A 64 9.19 -12.29 9.10
N PRO A 65 8.87 -12.66 10.35
CA PRO A 65 9.14 -14.00 10.85
C PRO A 65 8.33 -15.05 10.08
N GLY A 66 8.96 -16.18 9.77
CA GLY A 66 8.31 -17.31 9.13
C GLY A 66 7.29 -17.97 10.06
N SER A 67 6.23 -18.54 9.50
CA SER A 67 5.13 -19.14 10.28
C SER A 67 5.52 -20.42 11.01
N THR A 68 6.59 -21.10 10.57
CA THR A 68 6.98 -22.45 11.03
C THR A 68 8.45 -22.57 11.46
N SER A 69 9.23 -21.49 11.37
CA SER A 69 10.66 -21.51 11.68
C SER A 69 11.12 -20.15 12.19
N ASP A 70 12.18 -20.12 12.98
CA ASP A 70 12.87 -18.89 13.44
C ASP A 70 13.57 -18.12 12.29
N THR A 71 13.35 -18.55 11.04
CA THR A 71 13.90 -17.87 9.86
C THR A 71 13.02 -16.70 9.49
N TRP A 72 13.64 -15.54 9.27
CA TRP A 72 12.96 -14.38 8.68
C TRP A 72 12.85 -14.55 7.17
N TRP A 73 11.74 -14.08 6.60
CA TRP A 73 11.39 -14.19 5.20
C TRP A 73 11.15 -12.81 4.59
N TYR A 74 11.53 -12.65 3.33
CA TYR A 74 10.98 -11.61 2.48
C TYR A 74 9.52 -11.94 2.21
N ARG A 75 8.62 -11.05 2.61
CA ARG A 75 7.17 -11.26 2.53
C ARG A 75 6.53 -10.20 1.64
N SER A 76 5.67 -10.64 0.72
CA SER A 76 4.90 -9.76 -0.15
C SER A 76 3.81 -9.01 0.63
N SER A 77 3.22 -8.00 -0.02
CA SER A 77 2.05 -7.29 0.48
C SER A 77 0.80 -8.17 0.63
N THR A 78 0.76 -9.31 -0.08
CA THR A 78 -0.30 -10.33 0.05
C THR A 78 -0.07 -11.29 1.22
N GLY A 79 1.06 -11.18 1.91
CA GLY A 79 1.43 -12.06 3.01
C GLY A 79 2.15 -13.35 2.58
N GLU A 80 2.47 -13.51 1.29
CA GLU A 80 3.19 -14.69 0.79
C GLU A 80 4.69 -14.61 1.12
N ASP A 81 5.24 -15.72 1.63
CA ASP A 81 6.66 -15.87 1.90
C ASP A 81 7.44 -16.15 0.60
N LEU A 82 8.20 -15.14 0.15
CA LEU A 82 8.91 -15.16 -1.13
C LEU A 82 10.22 -15.97 -1.03
N ALA A 83 11.07 -15.66 -0.07
CA ALA A 83 12.27 -16.45 0.21
C ALA A 83 12.79 -16.12 1.61
N PRO A 84 13.63 -16.98 2.22
CA PRO A 84 14.37 -16.63 3.42
C PRO A 84 15.20 -15.36 3.22
N HIS A 85 15.40 -14.59 4.28
CA HIS A 85 16.22 -13.35 4.26
C HIS A 85 17.67 -13.59 3.78
N THR A 86 18.17 -14.83 3.91
CA THR A 86 19.48 -15.28 3.44
C THR A 86 19.57 -15.49 1.93
N ASP A 87 18.44 -15.51 1.22
CA ASP A 87 18.37 -15.77 -0.23
C ASP A 87 17.61 -14.64 -0.97
N PRO A 88 18.17 -13.42 -1.03
CA PRO A 88 17.55 -12.27 -1.69
C PRO A 88 17.38 -12.47 -3.20
N ALA A 89 18.28 -13.22 -3.85
CA ALA A 89 18.20 -13.51 -5.28
C ALA A 89 16.95 -14.34 -5.62
N ARG A 90 16.64 -15.36 -4.80
CA ARG A 90 15.40 -16.14 -4.96
C ARG A 90 14.15 -15.29 -4.73
N ALA A 91 14.16 -14.39 -3.76
CA ALA A 91 13.06 -13.44 -3.56
C ALA A 91 12.87 -12.54 -4.79
N ALA A 92 13.95 -11.94 -5.30
CA ALA A 92 13.92 -11.10 -6.51
C ALA A 92 13.40 -11.86 -7.74
N GLY A 93 13.82 -13.11 -7.93
CA GLY A 93 13.32 -13.98 -9.00
C GLY A 93 11.82 -14.28 -8.87
N ARG A 94 11.31 -14.50 -7.66
CA ARG A 94 9.86 -14.67 -7.43
C ARG A 94 9.07 -13.40 -7.68
N ILE A 95 9.56 -12.25 -7.21
CA ILE A 95 8.93 -10.94 -7.46
C ILE A 95 8.84 -10.70 -8.96
N THR A 96 9.94 -10.92 -9.69
CA THR A 96 9.99 -10.79 -11.15
C THR A 96 8.95 -11.67 -11.82
N ARG A 97 8.90 -12.96 -11.45
CA ARG A 97 7.93 -13.92 -12.00
C ARG A 97 6.48 -13.48 -11.77
N ILE A 98 6.19 -12.91 -10.59
CA ILE A 98 4.85 -12.43 -10.24
C ILE A 98 4.50 -11.18 -11.03
N LEU A 99 5.38 -10.17 -11.07
CA LEU A 99 5.06 -8.86 -11.64
C LEU A 99 5.09 -8.80 -13.17
N THR A 100 5.97 -9.58 -13.82
CA THR A 100 6.15 -9.59 -15.28
C THR A 100 4.84 -9.67 -16.09
N PRO A 101 3.94 -10.64 -15.85
CA PRO A 101 2.71 -10.75 -16.65
C PRO A 101 1.79 -9.52 -16.51
N TYR A 102 1.73 -8.89 -15.33
CA TYR A 102 0.89 -7.72 -15.11
C TYR A 102 1.46 -6.46 -15.75
N VAL A 103 2.78 -6.28 -15.71
CA VAL A 103 3.46 -5.18 -16.42
C VAL A 103 3.24 -5.33 -17.93
N ALA A 104 3.43 -6.53 -18.48
CA ALA A 104 3.17 -6.80 -19.89
C ALA A 104 1.71 -6.48 -20.27
N ALA A 105 0.75 -6.87 -19.43
CA ALA A 105 -0.66 -6.56 -19.65
C ALA A 105 -0.95 -5.05 -19.60
N ALA A 106 -0.35 -4.32 -18.66
CA ALA A 106 -0.50 -2.87 -18.54
C ALA A 106 0.08 -2.13 -19.76
N LEU A 107 1.25 -2.55 -20.25
CA LEU A 107 1.86 -2.01 -21.46
C LEU A 107 1.02 -2.30 -22.70
N ALA A 108 0.51 -3.53 -22.84
CA ALA A 108 -0.39 -3.89 -23.94
C ALA A 108 -1.70 -3.10 -23.91
N ALA A 109 -2.28 -2.88 -22.73
CA ALA A 109 -3.47 -2.04 -22.56
C ALA A 109 -3.20 -0.58 -22.97
N ARG A 110 -2.02 -0.04 -22.61
CA ARG A 110 -1.60 1.31 -23.02
C ARG A 110 -1.43 1.43 -24.53
N ALA A 111 -0.83 0.43 -25.18
CA ALA A 111 -0.64 0.41 -26.63
C ALA A 111 -1.96 0.31 -27.42
N ARG A 112 -2.97 -0.37 -26.85
CA ARG A 112 -4.31 -0.48 -27.43
C ARG A 112 -5.18 0.76 -27.24
N ARG A 113 -4.75 1.73 -26.43
CA ARG A 113 -5.50 2.97 -26.23
C ARG A 113 -5.43 3.76 -27.54
N PRO A 114 -6.55 4.03 -28.23
CA PRO A 114 -6.54 4.82 -29.46
C PRO A 114 -5.85 6.15 -29.18
N VAL A 115 -4.99 6.59 -30.09
CA VAL A 115 -4.61 8.00 -30.17
C VAL A 115 -5.91 8.74 -30.33
N GLY A 116 -6.35 9.45 -29.29
CA GLY A 116 -7.47 10.36 -29.42
C GLY A 116 -7.07 11.37 -30.48
N ASP A 117 -7.72 11.31 -31.65
CA ASP A 117 -7.72 12.40 -32.61
C ASP A 117 -7.92 13.70 -31.84
N GLY A 118 -7.08 14.69 -32.14
CA GLY A 118 -6.94 15.95 -31.42
C GLY A 118 -8.20 16.82 -31.44
N VAL A 119 -9.28 16.35 -30.82
CA VAL A 119 -10.32 17.20 -30.27
C VAL A 119 -9.67 17.85 -29.05
N ALA A 120 -9.37 19.15 -29.15
CA ALA A 120 -8.99 19.95 -28.02
C ALA A 120 -9.97 19.64 -26.87
N LEU A 121 -9.48 19.01 -25.81
CA LEU A 121 -10.27 18.81 -24.62
C LEU A 121 -10.75 20.21 -24.19
N PRO A 122 -12.06 20.42 -23.96
CA PRO A 122 -12.51 21.64 -23.32
C PRO A 122 -11.67 21.83 -22.06
N VAL A 123 -11.25 23.08 -21.79
CA VAL A 123 -10.43 23.46 -20.63
C VAL A 123 -10.79 22.54 -19.46
N PRO A 124 -9.84 21.74 -18.92
CA PRO A 124 -10.18 20.80 -17.87
C PRO A 124 -10.89 21.58 -16.77
N PRO A 125 -12.09 21.15 -16.33
CA PRO A 125 -12.74 21.79 -15.20
C PRO A 125 -11.74 21.82 -14.04
N PRO A 126 -11.76 22.88 -13.20
CA PRO A 126 -10.79 23.09 -12.13
C PRO A 126 -10.56 21.79 -11.37
N ASP A 127 -9.27 21.49 -11.10
CA ASP A 127 -8.83 20.21 -10.55
C ASP A 127 -9.69 19.81 -9.34
N PRO A 128 -10.49 18.73 -9.44
CA PRO A 128 -11.32 18.29 -8.33
C PRO A 128 -10.48 17.92 -7.10
N GLY A 129 -9.17 17.72 -7.22
CA GLY A 129 -8.25 17.45 -6.11
C GLY A 129 -8.30 18.47 -4.96
N THR A 130 -8.48 19.75 -5.27
CA THR A 130 -8.52 20.81 -4.24
C THR A 130 -9.74 20.66 -3.32
N HIS A 131 -10.90 20.34 -3.89
CA HIS A 131 -12.12 20.10 -3.13
C HIS A 131 -12.04 18.84 -2.27
N HIS A 132 -11.33 17.80 -2.73
CA HIS A 132 -11.18 16.58 -1.94
C HIS A 132 -10.30 16.82 -0.71
N THR A 133 -9.19 17.55 -0.85
CA THR A 133 -8.28 17.83 0.29
C THR A 133 -8.97 18.64 1.39
N GLU A 134 -9.71 19.69 1.03
CA GLU A 134 -10.47 20.49 2.00
C GLU A 134 -11.56 19.66 2.71
N THR A 135 -12.25 18.82 1.95
CA THR A 135 -13.28 17.92 2.48
C THR A 135 -12.68 16.88 3.43
N ILE A 136 -11.52 16.30 3.09
CA ILE A 136 -10.79 15.37 3.95
C ILE A 136 -10.41 16.05 5.27
N ALA A 137 -9.83 17.25 5.19
CA ALA A 137 -9.45 18.02 6.37
C ALA A 137 -10.65 18.34 7.27
N TYR A 138 -11.78 18.73 6.67
CA TYR A 138 -13.04 18.99 7.37
C TYR A 138 -13.60 17.75 8.08
N LEU A 139 -13.67 16.60 7.39
CA LEU A 139 -14.18 15.35 7.97
C LEU A 139 -13.29 14.82 9.09
N HIS A 140 -11.96 14.89 8.91
CA HIS A 140 -11.01 14.54 9.97
C HIS A 140 -11.15 15.46 11.19
N ALA A 141 -11.23 16.78 11.00
CA ALA A 141 -11.40 17.74 12.10
C ALA A 141 -12.73 17.56 12.83
N ARG A 142 -13.80 17.20 12.12
CA ARG A 142 -15.15 17.07 12.67
C ARG A 142 -15.37 15.75 13.40
N PHE A 143 -14.80 14.66 12.92
CA PHE A 143 -15.13 13.31 13.39
C PHE A 143 -13.93 12.50 13.90
N GLY A 144 -12.70 12.97 13.71
CA GLY A 144 -11.48 12.25 14.11
C GLY A 144 -11.23 10.95 13.31
N VAL A 145 -11.80 10.84 12.11
CA VAL A 145 -11.72 9.64 11.27
C VAL A 145 -10.73 9.80 10.12
N LEU A 146 -10.15 8.69 9.67
CA LEU A 146 -9.34 8.65 8.45
C LEU A 146 -10.26 8.53 7.24
N CYS A 147 -10.30 9.54 6.38
CA CYS A 147 -11.12 9.54 5.16
C CYS A 147 -10.30 9.85 3.90
N TRP A 148 -10.70 9.28 2.77
CA TRP A 148 -10.06 9.51 1.48
C TRP A 148 -11.06 9.34 0.33
N TRP A 149 -10.68 9.89 -0.84
CA TRP A 149 -11.41 9.68 -2.09
C TRP A 149 -10.79 8.54 -2.90
N GLY A 150 -11.61 7.58 -3.31
CA GLY A 150 -11.21 6.50 -4.20
C GLY A 150 -11.20 6.98 -5.65
N THR A 151 -10.02 7.25 -6.20
CA THR A 151 -9.87 7.71 -7.60
C THR A 151 -10.40 6.72 -8.64
N HIS A 152 -10.41 5.42 -8.30
CA HIS A 152 -10.92 4.33 -9.14
C HIS A 152 -12.40 4.00 -8.90
N THR A 153 -12.84 4.00 -7.63
CA THR A 153 -14.24 3.71 -7.27
C THR A 153 -15.15 4.91 -7.45
N LYS A 154 -14.59 6.12 -7.52
CA LYS A 154 -15.33 7.39 -7.53
C LYS A 154 -16.25 7.52 -6.31
N GLU A 155 -15.76 7.07 -5.16
CA GLU A 155 -16.47 7.10 -3.88
C GLU A 155 -15.56 7.62 -2.77
N TRP A 156 -16.19 8.23 -1.77
CA TRP A 156 -15.61 8.58 -0.49
C TRP A 156 -15.53 7.36 0.41
N TRP A 157 -14.41 7.20 1.11
CA TRP A 157 -14.17 6.10 2.04
C TRP A 157 -13.77 6.69 3.40
N ALA A 158 -14.22 6.07 4.48
CA ALA A 158 -13.78 6.40 5.83
C ALA A 158 -13.52 5.13 6.65
N LEU A 159 -12.44 5.16 7.42
CA LEU A 159 -12.10 4.15 8.40
C LEU A 159 -12.38 4.72 9.80
N ILE A 160 -13.33 4.11 10.49
CA ILE A 160 -13.88 4.62 11.75
C ILE A 160 -13.42 3.71 12.89
N PRO A 161 -12.78 4.25 13.93
CA PRO A 161 -12.42 3.46 15.12
C PRO A 161 -13.68 3.23 15.97
N CYS A 162 -14.18 1.99 16.01
CA CYS A 162 -15.15 1.54 17.01
C CYS A 162 -14.39 0.85 18.15
N ALA A 163 -14.92 0.86 19.38
CA ALA A 163 -14.23 0.50 20.62
C ALA A 163 -13.43 -0.83 20.62
N ALA A 164 -13.76 -1.78 19.73
CA ALA A 164 -13.01 -3.03 19.56
C ALA A 164 -12.59 -3.35 18.11
N GLN A 165 -13.06 -2.61 17.10
CA GLN A 165 -12.88 -2.94 15.68
C GLN A 165 -12.87 -1.68 14.81
N TRP A 166 -12.07 -1.70 13.74
CA TRP A 166 -12.13 -0.66 12.72
C TRP A 166 -13.24 -1.00 11.73
N ARG A 167 -14.12 -0.02 11.45
CA ARG A 167 -15.19 -0.18 10.47
C ARG A 167 -14.91 0.68 9.24
N LEU A 168 -14.94 0.03 8.07
CA LEU A 168 -14.79 0.68 6.77
C LEU A 168 -16.18 1.02 6.22
N VAL A 169 -16.39 2.28 5.83
CA VAL A 169 -17.62 2.75 5.17
C VAL A 169 -17.28 3.50 3.89
N ASN A 170 -18.14 3.41 2.89
CA ASN A 170 -18.03 4.13 1.63
C ASN A 170 -19.33 4.84 1.27
N ALA A 171 -19.23 5.95 0.54
CA ALA A 171 -20.38 6.68 0.01
C ALA A 171 -20.01 7.46 -1.25
N PRO A 172 -20.95 7.70 -2.18
CA PRO A 172 -20.67 8.46 -3.40
C PRO A 172 -20.48 9.96 -3.17
N ALA A 173 -20.96 10.50 -2.04
CA ALA A 173 -20.89 11.92 -1.69
C ALA A 173 -20.38 12.13 -0.25
N SER A 174 -19.75 13.28 0.00
CA SER A 174 -19.10 13.58 1.28
C SER A 174 -20.10 13.74 2.44
N GLU A 175 -21.29 14.25 2.13
CA GLU A 175 -22.40 14.45 3.06
C GLU A 175 -22.99 13.10 3.47
N THR A 176 -23.13 12.18 2.51
CA THR A 176 -23.58 10.82 2.76
C THR A 176 -22.55 10.03 3.58
N LEU A 177 -21.26 10.27 3.35
CA LEU A 177 -20.19 9.72 4.19
C LEU A 177 -20.28 10.25 5.63
N ALA A 178 -20.50 11.56 5.80
CA ALA A 178 -20.67 12.17 7.12
C ALA A 178 -21.86 11.59 7.90
N GLN A 179 -22.98 11.33 7.21
CA GLN A 179 -24.13 10.67 7.84
C GLN A 179 -23.81 9.23 8.24
N ALA A 180 -23.15 8.46 7.38
CA ALA A 180 -22.72 7.11 7.72
C ALA A 180 -21.78 7.08 8.94
N ILE A 181 -20.86 8.06 9.05
CA ILE A 181 -19.97 8.20 10.22
C ILE A 181 -20.76 8.49 11.50
N LEU A 182 -21.75 9.38 11.43
CA LEU A 182 -22.62 9.69 12.57
C LEU A 182 -23.42 8.47 13.03
N ASP A 183 -24.02 7.75 12.08
CA ASP A 183 -24.76 6.52 12.36
C ASP A 183 -23.83 5.49 13.00
N VAL A 184 -22.57 5.42 12.56
CA VAL A 184 -21.59 4.52 13.13
C VAL A 184 -21.28 4.83 14.59
N HIS A 185 -21.01 6.10 14.90
CA HIS A 185 -20.75 6.54 16.27
C HIS A 185 -21.97 6.42 17.18
N ALA A 186 -23.19 6.56 16.65
CA ALA A 186 -24.42 6.38 17.43
C ALA A 186 -24.69 4.92 17.85
N HIS A 187 -24.11 3.95 17.14
CA HIS A 187 -24.28 2.51 17.39
C HIS A 187 -22.99 1.82 17.90
N SER A 188 -21.98 2.59 18.31
CA SER A 188 -20.73 2.12 18.92
C SER A 188 -20.72 2.39 20.41
#